data_AF-A0A1C5VEN1-F1
#
_entry.id   AF-A0A1C5VEN1-F1
#
_cell.length_a   1.000
_cell.length_b   1.000
_cell.length_c   1.000
_cell.angle_alpha   90.00
_cell.angle_beta   90.00
_cell.angle_gamma   90.00
#
_symmetry.space_group_name_H-M   'P 1'
#
loop_
_entity.id
_entity.type
_entity.pdbx_description
1 polymer ?
#
loop_
_entity_poly.entity_id
_entity_poly.type
_entity_poly.pdbx_seq_one_letter_code
_entity_poly.pdbx_strand_id
1 'polypeptide(L)'
;MAESRVFKLMNGVTLEMLGEAVEGFLRDSKGMQTQAGQTTGGYLIQGRQEADGWKRISGTDQAISVQMFKAEDVVNVTTGFGKWSDKIGAGVVGYFVFAPLAITAAIGAFLQKKLPGEIFDFIEKFILSGGQSAAIGMSVGRMLNQDEVICKHCKTANQKGKKFCSNCGAKLMKECPKCGHDVEDGVKFCPDCGALVEVEHNCPNCGTTYEEGQKFCLECGTKLINEE
;
A
#
# COMPACT_ATOMS: atom_id res chain seq x y z
N MET A 1 22.79 -18.83 -3.85
CA MET A 1 23.86 -17.81 -4.01
C MET A 1 23.33 -16.51 -3.44
N ALA A 2 24.17 -15.70 -2.82
CA ALA A 2 23.74 -14.37 -2.38
C ALA A 2 23.70 -13.43 -3.59
N GLU A 3 22.73 -12.52 -3.63
CA GLU A 3 22.58 -11.50 -4.66
C GLU A 3 22.61 -10.12 -4.01
N SER A 4 23.19 -9.12 -4.67
CA SER A 4 23.30 -7.77 -4.11
C SER A 4 22.95 -6.71 -5.15
N ARG A 5 22.23 -5.67 -4.73
CA ARG A 5 21.94 -4.48 -5.53
C ARG A 5 22.04 -3.22 -4.67
N VAL A 6 22.45 -2.14 -5.29
CA VAL A 6 22.55 -0.81 -4.66
C VAL A 6 21.35 0.02 -5.10
N PHE A 7 20.72 0.70 -4.14
CA PHE A 7 19.61 1.62 -4.38
C PHE A 7 19.95 2.99 -3.80
N LYS A 8 19.53 4.05 -4.48
CA LYS A 8 19.63 5.42 -3.97
C LYS A 8 18.34 5.76 -3.22
N LEU A 9 18.45 6.07 -1.94
CA LEU A 9 17.35 6.59 -1.14
C LEU A 9 17.02 8.00 -1.62
N MET A 10 15.75 8.22 -1.92
CA MET A 10 15.22 9.49 -2.41
C MET A 10 13.79 9.67 -1.90
N ASN A 11 13.19 10.84 -2.16
CA ASN A 11 11.79 11.11 -1.84
C ASN A 11 11.42 10.93 -0.36
N GLY A 12 12.37 11.17 0.56
CA GLY A 12 12.16 11.07 2.00
C GLY A 12 12.17 9.64 2.58
N VAL A 13 12.49 8.61 1.77
CA VAL A 13 12.55 7.23 2.24
C VAL A 13 13.76 7.00 3.13
N THR A 14 13.53 6.48 4.34
CA THR A 14 14.58 6.09 5.30
C THR A 14 14.92 4.59 5.21
N LEU A 15 16.02 4.18 5.85
CA LEU A 15 16.42 2.78 5.92
C LEU A 15 15.40 1.95 6.69
N GLU A 16 14.87 2.52 7.78
CA GLU A 16 13.85 1.91 8.64
C GLU A 16 12.55 1.70 7.85
N MET A 17 12.06 2.73 7.16
CA MET A 17 10.87 2.61 6.30
C MET A 17 11.03 1.51 5.25
N LEU A 18 12.21 1.44 4.64
CA LEU A 18 12.50 0.41 3.65
C LEU A 18 12.56 -0.99 4.26
N GLY A 19 13.18 -1.13 5.43
CA GLY A 19 13.29 -2.38 6.17
C GLY A 19 11.92 -2.92 6.59
N GLU A 20 11.08 -2.08 7.17
CA GLU A 20 9.69 -2.40 7.55
C GLU A 20 8.84 -2.77 6.33
N ALA A 21 8.99 -2.04 5.22
CA ALA A 21 8.26 -2.32 3.99
C ALA A 21 8.63 -3.69 3.40
N VAL A 22 9.93 -4.03 3.36
CA VAL A 22 10.38 -5.34 2.86
C VAL A 22 9.94 -6.47 3.79
N GLU A 23 9.96 -6.26 5.11
CA GLU A 23 9.40 -7.23 6.05
C GLU A 23 7.90 -7.45 5.77
N GLY A 24 7.12 -6.37 5.64
CA GLY A 24 5.70 -6.43 5.30
C GLY A 24 5.44 -7.16 3.98
N PHE A 25 6.26 -6.92 2.96
CA PHE A 25 6.19 -7.66 1.69
C PHE A 25 6.35 -9.16 1.86
N LEU A 26 7.38 -9.59 2.59
CA LEU A 26 7.62 -11.01 2.83
C LEU A 26 6.50 -11.66 3.64
N ARG A 27 5.99 -10.96 4.66
CA ARG A 27 4.88 -11.45 5.48
C ARG A 27 3.58 -11.52 4.71
N ASP A 28 3.17 -10.40 4.12
CA ASP A 28 1.80 -10.20 3.66
C ASP A 28 1.62 -10.66 2.21
N SER A 29 2.63 -10.43 1.36
CA SER A 29 2.56 -10.81 -0.06
C SER A 29 3.16 -12.19 -0.34
N LYS A 30 4.04 -12.68 0.54
CA LYS A 30 4.66 -14.02 0.40
C LYS A 30 4.22 -15.03 1.45
N GLY A 31 3.37 -14.64 2.41
CA GLY A 31 2.85 -15.53 3.44
C GLY A 31 3.94 -16.13 4.32
N MET A 32 5.04 -15.40 4.53
CA MET A 32 6.17 -15.89 5.31
C MET A 32 6.08 -15.46 6.76
N GLN A 33 6.58 -16.30 7.66
CA GLN A 33 6.93 -15.84 9.01
C GLN A 33 8.19 -14.98 8.90
N THR A 34 8.12 -13.74 9.39
CA THR A 34 9.23 -12.79 9.32
C THR A 34 9.77 -12.40 10.70
N GLN A 35 11.03 -11.99 10.72
CA GLN A 35 11.65 -11.33 11.85
C GLN A 35 12.61 -10.29 11.30
N ALA A 36 12.56 -9.07 11.82
CA ALA A 36 13.44 -8.00 11.39
C ALA A 36 13.99 -7.18 12.55
N GLY A 37 15.05 -6.41 12.30
CA GLY A 37 15.60 -5.47 13.25
C GLY A 37 16.78 -4.70 12.72
N GLN A 38 17.10 -3.59 13.39
CA GLN A 38 18.30 -2.82 13.14
C GLN A 38 19.56 -3.62 13.52
N THR A 39 20.62 -3.43 12.74
CA THR A 39 21.95 -4.00 12.98
C THR A 39 23.00 -2.89 13.06
N THR A 40 24.23 -3.24 13.42
CA THR A 40 25.34 -2.28 13.42
C THR A 40 25.57 -1.74 12.00
N GLY A 41 25.04 -0.55 11.71
CA GLY A 41 25.16 0.12 10.41
C GLY A 41 24.11 -0.29 9.36
N GLY A 42 23.05 -1.00 9.74
CA GLY A 42 22.13 -1.58 8.78
C GLY A 42 20.78 -2.05 9.31
N TYR A 43 20.11 -2.87 8.52
CA TYR A 43 18.83 -3.51 8.81
C TYR A 43 18.87 -4.96 8.31
N LEU A 44 18.31 -5.89 9.07
CA LEU A 44 18.23 -7.30 8.69
C LEU A 44 16.77 -7.75 8.75
N ILE A 45 16.34 -8.44 7.70
CA ILE A 45 15.04 -9.13 7.64
C ILE A 45 15.30 -10.61 7.36
N GLN A 46 14.62 -11.49 8.08
CA GLN A 46 14.53 -12.91 7.76
C GLN A 46 13.08 -13.29 7.46
N GLY A 47 12.88 -14.16 6.47
CA GLY A 47 11.58 -14.73 6.14
C GLY A 47 11.68 -16.24 5.96
N ARG A 48 10.82 -17.02 6.60
CA ARG A 48 10.69 -18.47 6.38
C ARG A 48 9.26 -18.85 6.01
N GLN A 49 9.09 -19.83 5.14
CA GLN A 49 7.77 -20.42 4.91
C GLN A 49 7.39 -21.27 6.11
N GLU A 50 6.20 -21.07 6.65
CA GLU A 50 5.66 -22.02 7.62
C GLU A 50 5.31 -23.33 6.90
N ALA A 51 5.90 -24.43 7.35
CA ALA A 51 5.51 -25.74 6.84
C ALA A 51 4.12 -26.10 7.39
N ASP A 52 3.21 -26.54 6.51
CA ASP A 52 1.92 -27.12 6.88
C ASP A 52 2.11 -28.16 8.00
N GLY A 53 1.27 -28.12 9.04
CA GLY A 53 1.48 -28.71 10.37
C GLY A 53 1.87 -30.19 10.50
N TRP A 54 1.96 -30.97 9.42
CA TRP A 54 2.51 -32.34 9.40
C TRP A 54 3.84 -32.48 8.62
N LYS A 55 4.21 -31.49 7.79
CA LYS A 55 5.42 -31.49 6.94
C LYS A 55 6.64 -30.84 7.59
N ARG A 56 6.56 -30.46 8.87
CA ARG A 56 7.72 -30.01 9.64
C ARG A 56 8.65 -31.20 9.89
N ILE A 57 9.47 -31.52 8.89
CA ILE A 57 10.63 -32.39 9.07
C ILE A 57 11.56 -31.62 10.02
N SER A 58 11.79 -32.15 11.22
CA SER A 58 12.72 -31.57 12.17
C SER A 58 14.08 -31.38 11.49
N GLY A 59 14.45 -30.14 11.18
CA GLY A 59 15.72 -29.82 10.52
C GLY A 59 15.68 -28.83 9.35
N THR A 60 14.52 -28.43 8.81
CA THR A 60 14.45 -27.46 7.69
C THR A 60 13.98 -26.07 8.13
N ASP A 61 14.75 -25.42 8.99
CA ASP A 61 14.63 -23.99 9.31
C ASP A 61 15.30 -23.13 8.22
N GLN A 62 14.86 -23.25 6.97
CA GLN A 62 15.38 -22.43 5.88
C GLN A 62 14.73 -21.04 5.88
N ALA A 63 15.54 -20.00 5.78
CA ALA A 63 15.12 -18.62 5.73
C ALA A 63 15.77 -17.89 4.56
N ILE A 64 15.02 -17.02 3.87
CA ILE A 64 15.61 -15.93 3.12
C ILE A 64 16.04 -14.84 4.11
N SER A 65 17.19 -14.23 3.86
CA SER A 65 17.70 -13.09 4.61
C SER A 65 17.93 -11.93 3.67
N VAL A 66 17.44 -10.74 4.04
CA VAL A 66 17.67 -9.46 3.37
C VAL A 66 18.47 -8.57 4.31
N GLN A 67 19.69 -8.26 3.93
CA GLN A 67 20.59 -7.36 4.67
C GLN A 67 20.66 -6.03 3.93
N MET A 68 20.54 -4.94 4.68
CA MET A 68 20.62 -3.58 4.15
C MET A 68 21.71 -2.83 4.90
N PHE A 69 22.68 -2.29 4.19
CA PHE A 69 23.71 -1.41 4.75
C PHE A 69 23.59 -0.04 4.11
N LYS A 70 23.41 1.00 4.92
CA LYS A 70 23.29 2.37 4.44
C LYS A 70 24.65 3.05 4.49
N ALA A 71 25.03 3.69 3.39
CA ALA A 71 26.13 4.63 3.32
C ALA A 71 25.59 5.92 2.69
N GLU A 72 25.57 7.01 3.46
CA GLU A 72 25.01 8.29 3.03
C GLU A 72 23.56 8.18 2.50
N ASP A 73 23.33 8.43 1.22
CA ASP A 73 22.06 8.34 0.53
C ASP A 73 21.89 7.02 -0.26
N VAL A 74 22.85 6.10 -0.20
CA VAL A 74 22.75 4.79 -0.85
C VAL A 74 22.56 3.67 0.17
N VAL A 75 21.80 2.66 -0.23
CA VAL A 75 21.62 1.42 0.52
C VAL A 75 22.07 0.25 -0.34
N ASN A 76 23.00 -0.55 0.19
CA ASN A 76 23.36 -1.83 -0.40
C ASN A 76 22.46 -2.91 0.20
N VAL A 77 21.72 -3.60 -0.66
CA VAL A 77 20.78 -4.65 -0.26
C VAL A 77 21.31 -5.98 -0.76
N THR A 78 21.63 -6.87 0.18
CA THR A 78 22.08 -8.23 -0.08
C THR A 78 21.02 -9.22 0.33
N THR A 79 20.58 -10.07 -0.58
CA THR A 79 19.66 -11.19 -0.31
C THR A 79 20.40 -12.52 -0.34
N GLY A 80 19.96 -13.49 0.45
CA GLY A 80 20.43 -14.86 0.32
C GLY A 80 19.67 -15.83 1.21
N PHE A 81 20.01 -17.11 1.14
CA PHE A 81 19.32 -18.17 1.86
C PHE A 81 20.23 -18.80 2.90
N GLY A 82 19.68 -19.05 4.08
CA GLY A 82 20.42 -19.61 5.20
C GLY A 82 19.49 -20.23 6.23
N LYS A 83 20.04 -20.46 7.42
CA LYS A 83 19.29 -20.96 8.57
C LYS A 83 18.53 -19.81 9.23
N TRP A 84 17.27 -20.03 9.58
CA TRP A 84 16.49 -19.13 10.43
C TRP A 84 17.20 -18.89 11.77
N SER A 85 17.15 -17.66 12.28
CA SER A 85 17.71 -17.30 13.57
C SER A 85 16.68 -16.60 14.43
N ASP A 86 16.29 -17.23 15.54
CA ASP A 86 15.30 -16.66 16.46
C ASP A 86 15.81 -15.44 17.25
N LYS A 87 17.09 -15.05 17.07
CA LYS A 87 17.75 -13.96 17.82
C LYS A 87 18.41 -12.96 16.89
N ILE A 88 17.61 -12.06 16.33
CA ILE A 88 18.12 -10.78 15.83
C ILE A 88 18.34 -9.87 17.05
N GLY A 89 19.48 -10.00 17.74
CA GLY A 89 19.82 -9.20 18.92
C GLY A 89 21.06 -9.69 19.69
N ALA A 90 22.02 -8.77 19.91
CA ALA A 90 23.30 -8.85 20.66
C ALA A 90 24.57 -8.46 19.85
N GLY A 91 24.48 -7.55 18.87
CA GLY A 91 25.67 -6.92 18.27
C GLY A 91 26.54 -7.79 17.36
N VAL A 92 26.08 -8.98 16.96
CA VAL A 92 26.83 -9.85 16.04
C VAL A 92 26.38 -9.58 14.60
N VAL A 93 26.99 -8.58 13.96
CA VAL A 93 27.04 -8.52 12.49
C VAL A 93 28.35 -9.18 12.10
N GLY A 94 28.30 -10.39 11.53
CA GLY A 94 29.52 -10.98 11.00
C GLY A 94 29.53 -12.45 10.65
N TYR A 95 28.55 -13.25 11.08
CA TYR A 95 28.63 -14.70 10.81
C TYR A 95 27.28 -15.37 10.59
N PHE A 96 26.44 -14.81 9.71
CA PHE A 96 25.46 -15.65 9.04
C PHE A 96 26.16 -16.32 7.87
N VAL A 97 26.66 -17.52 8.15
CA VAL A 97 27.20 -18.46 7.17
C VAL A 97 26.10 -18.68 6.12
N PHE A 98 26.18 -17.99 4.98
CA PHE A 98 25.60 -18.48 3.74
C PHE A 98 26.34 -19.77 3.45
N ALA A 99 25.94 -20.89 4.08
CA ALA A 99 26.56 -22.18 3.89
C ALA A 99 26.48 -22.44 2.39
N PRO A 100 27.59 -22.33 1.64
CA PRO A 100 27.52 -22.52 0.22
C PRO A 100 27.31 -24.03 0.08
N LEU A 101 26.10 -24.41 -0.36
CA LEU A 101 25.81 -25.72 -0.96
C LEU A 101 25.38 -26.90 -0.06
N ALA A 102 25.07 -26.73 1.23
CA ALA A 102 24.62 -27.86 2.07
C ALA A 102 23.16 -27.72 2.54
N ILE A 103 22.24 -28.27 1.76
CA ILE A 103 21.05 -29.07 2.13
C ILE A 103 20.02 -28.92 1.00
N THR A 104 20.20 -29.81 0.04
CA THR A 104 19.27 -30.18 -1.02
C THR A 104 18.00 -30.78 -0.40
N ALA A 105 16.95 -29.98 -0.27
CA ALA A 105 15.58 -30.50 -0.21
C ALA A 105 14.85 -29.97 -1.44
N ALA A 106 14.62 -30.86 -2.41
CA ALA A 106 14.06 -30.62 -3.73
C ALA A 106 12.58 -30.22 -3.74
N ILE A 107 12.13 -29.37 -2.81
CA ILE A 107 10.73 -28.93 -2.75
C ILE A 107 10.55 -27.50 -3.28
N GLY A 108 11.63 -26.67 -3.37
CA GLY A 108 11.49 -25.22 -3.62
C GLY A 108 12.31 -24.60 -4.75
N ALA A 109 12.98 -25.40 -5.60
CA ALA A 109 13.95 -24.90 -6.60
C ALA A 109 13.37 -23.90 -7.63
N PHE A 110 12.05 -23.82 -7.78
CA PHE A 110 11.37 -22.86 -8.67
C PHE A 110 10.97 -21.54 -7.99
N LEU A 111 10.74 -21.54 -6.67
CA LEU A 111 10.43 -20.33 -5.89
C LEU A 111 11.69 -19.56 -5.45
N GLN A 112 12.85 -20.24 -5.41
CA GLN A 112 14.12 -19.69 -4.93
C GLN A 112 14.79 -18.67 -5.88
N LYS A 113 14.51 -18.73 -7.20
CA LYS A 113 15.10 -17.78 -8.18
C LYS A 113 14.33 -16.47 -8.35
N LYS A 114 13.02 -16.46 -8.10
CA LYS A 114 12.20 -15.26 -8.34
C LYS A 114 12.19 -14.32 -7.15
N LEU A 115 12.24 -14.85 -5.94
CA LEU A 115 12.05 -14.07 -4.72
C LEU A 115 13.10 -12.94 -4.53
N PRO A 116 14.42 -13.15 -4.75
CA PRO A 116 15.41 -12.06 -4.71
C PRO A 116 15.07 -10.93 -5.70
N GLY A 117 14.74 -11.28 -6.94
CA GLY A 117 14.33 -10.33 -7.96
C GLY A 117 13.09 -9.54 -7.56
N GLU A 118 12.06 -10.22 -7.05
CA GLU A 118 10.83 -9.58 -6.60
C GLU A 118 11.05 -8.64 -5.40
N ILE A 119 11.98 -8.97 -4.49
CA ILE A 119 12.38 -8.07 -3.39
C ILE A 119 13.04 -6.82 -3.97
N PHE A 120 13.94 -6.96 -4.94
CA PHE A 120 14.60 -5.81 -5.55
C PHE A 120 13.62 -4.92 -6.33
N ASP A 121 12.73 -5.52 -7.11
CA ASP A 121 11.69 -4.80 -7.87
C ASP A 121 10.72 -4.09 -6.94
N PHE A 122 10.41 -4.69 -5.79
CA PHE A 122 9.63 -4.07 -4.73
C PHE A 122 10.34 -2.83 -4.14
N ILE A 123 11.62 -2.97 -3.78
CA ILE A 123 12.43 -1.90 -3.18
C ILE A 123 12.50 -0.69 -4.11
N GLU A 124 12.75 -0.93 -5.40
CA GLU A 124 12.78 0.13 -6.41
C GLU A 124 11.45 0.88 -6.47
N LYS A 125 10.32 0.16 -6.58
CA LYS A 125 8.98 0.78 -6.62
C LYS A 125 8.66 1.57 -5.37
N PHE A 126 9.01 1.04 -4.19
CA PHE A 126 8.78 1.71 -2.91
C PHE A 126 9.60 3.00 -2.76
N ILE A 127 10.85 3.00 -3.22
CA ILE A 127 11.69 4.20 -3.23
C ILE A 127 11.12 5.25 -4.21
N LEU A 128 10.75 4.82 -5.43
CA LEU A 128 10.19 5.69 -6.45
C LEU A 128 8.85 6.31 -6.02
N SER A 129 8.04 5.59 -5.22
CA SER A 129 6.79 6.11 -4.67
C SER A 129 6.95 7.00 -3.44
N GLY A 130 8.19 7.28 -3.00
CA GLY A 130 8.43 8.06 -1.78
C GLY A 130 7.94 7.38 -0.51
N GLY A 131 7.98 6.05 -0.48
CA GLY A 131 7.50 5.26 0.65
C GLY A 131 5.98 5.02 0.65
N GLN A 132 5.27 5.47 -0.39
CA GLN A 132 3.84 5.21 -0.54
C GLN A 132 3.63 3.82 -1.14
N SER A 133 3.18 2.88 -0.31
CA SER A 133 2.99 1.48 -0.68
C SER A 133 1.64 1.23 -1.35
N ALA A 134 1.32 1.89 -2.46
CA ALA A 134 0.03 1.73 -3.15
C ALA A 134 -0.15 0.40 -3.90
N ALA A 135 0.84 -0.52 -3.86
CA ALA A 135 0.81 -1.77 -4.63
C ALA A 135 1.36 -2.99 -3.88
N ILE A 136 1.23 -3.04 -2.56
CA ILE A 136 1.71 -4.16 -1.73
C ILE A 136 0.53 -4.58 -0.85
N GLY A 137 0.04 -5.80 -1.07
CA GLY A 137 -1.24 -6.27 -0.56
C GLY A 137 -1.38 -6.19 0.97
N MET A 138 -2.49 -5.56 1.38
CA MET A 138 -3.45 -6.08 2.37
C MET A 138 -3.08 -6.24 3.87
N SER A 139 -2.04 -5.62 4.44
CA SER A 139 -1.98 -5.55 5.93
C SER A 139 -1.57 -4.22 6.56
N VAL A 140 -0.91 -3.31 5.84
CA VAL A 140 -0.63 -1.95 6.36
C VAL A 140 -1.68 -0.92 5.93
N GLY A 141 -2.60 -1.31 5.02
CA GLY A 141 -3.67 -0.44 4.51
C GLY A 141 -4.91 -0.32 5.39
N ARG A 142 -4.86 -0.71 6.68
CA ARG A 142 -6.05 -0.71 7.54
C ARG A 142 -6.02 0.27 8.71
N MET A 143 -5.18 1.31 8.65
CA MET A 143 -5.29 2.42 9.61
C MET A 143 -5.29 3.84 9.07
N LEU A 144 -5.07 4.12 7.78
CA LEU A 144 -5.20 5.50 7.25
C LEU A 144 -5.68 5.56 5.79
N ASN A 145 -6.79 4.92 5.45
CA ASN A 145 -7.42 5.19 4.15
C ASN A 145 -8.96 5.24 4.21
N GLN A 146 -9.47 6.12 5.07
CA GLN A 146 -10.82 6.68 4.93
C GLN A 146 -10.78 8.13 4.38
N ASP A 147 -9.60 8.57 3.93
CA ASP A 147 -9.30 9.96 3.60
C ASP A 147 -8.75 10.12 2.17
N GLU A 148 -9.20 9.28 1.23
CA GLU A 148 -8.90 9.45 -0.19
C GLU A 148 -10.19 9.62 -1.02
N VAL A 149 -10.16 10.59 -1.93
CA VAL A 149 -11.20 10.84 -2.94
C VAL A 149 -10.64 10.55 -4.33
N ILE A 150 -11.37 9.75 -5.11
CA ILE A 150 -10.99 9.41 -6.47
C ILE A 150 -11.50 10.49 -7.43
N CYS A 151 -10.60 11.08 -8.21
CA CYS A 151 -10.98 12.07 -9.22
C CYS A 151 -11.90 11.43 -10.28
N LYS A 152 -13.12 11.94 -10.44
CA LYS A 152 -14.07 11.42 -11.44
C LYS A 152 -13.58 11.59 -12.88
N HIS A 153 -12.75 12.62 -13.14
CA HIS A 153 -12.21 12.95 -14.46
C HIS A 153 -11.01 12.07 -14.88
N CYS A 154 -9.93 12.02 -14.09
CA CYS A 154 -8.70 11.30 -14.45
C CYS A 154 -8.41 10.04 -13.61
N LYS A 155 -9.28 9.70 -12.66
CA LYS A 155 -9.17 8.54 -11.75
C LYS A 155 -7.97 8.55 -10.79
N THR A 156 -7.20 9.63 -10.73
CA THR A 156 -6.15 9.79 -9.72
C THR A 156 -6.75 9.87 -8.32
N ALA A 157 -6.14 9.16 -7.35
CA ALA A 157 -6.46 9.28 -5.94
C ALA A 157 -5.90 10.59 -5.37
N ASN A 158 -6.72 11.33 -4.61
CA ASN A 158 -6.35 12.57 -3.96
C ASN A 158 -6.69 12.48 -2.47
N GLN A 159 -5.96 13.21 -1.64
CA GLN A 159 -6.29 13.30 -0.21
C GLN A 159 -7.64 14.01 -0.01
N LYS A 160 -8.39 13.57 1.00
CA LYS A 160 -9.61 14.21 1.49
C LYS A 160 -9.33 15.65 1.93
N GLY A 161 -10.28 16.56 1.74
CA GLY A 161 -10.09 17.99 1.95
C GLY A 161 -9.40 18.76 0.79
N LYS A 162 -8.99 18.11 -0.31
CA LYS A 162 -8.44 18.82 -1.48
C LYS A 162 -9.55 19.43 -2.34
N LYS A 163 -9.42 20.72 -2.70
CA LYS A 163 -10.37 21.43 -3.57
C LYS A 163 -10.24 21.04 -5.05
N PHE A 164 -9.03 20.73 -5.51
CA PHE A 164 -8.69 20.40 -6.89
C PHE A 164 -7.82 19.15 -6.98
N CYS A 165 -7.95 18.42 -8.09
CA CYS A 165 -7.13 17.25 -8.37
C CYS A 165 -5.67 17.66 -8.64
N SER A 166 -4.73 16.99 -7.96
CA SER A 166 -3.29 17.25 -8.10
C SER A 166 -2.73 16.88 -9.48
N ASN A 167 -3.42 16.02 -10.23
CA ASN A 167 -2.98 15.57 -11.55
C ASN A 167 -3.63 16.34 -12.69
N CYS A 168 -4.97 16.48 -12.69
CA CYS A 168 -5.69 17.09 -13.82
C CYS A 168 -6.36 18.43 -13.51
N GLY A 169 -6.27 18.95 -12.28
CA GLY A 169 -6.84 20.25 -11.89
C GLY A 169 -8.37 20.30 -11.75
N ALA A 170 -9.08 19.19 -11.96
CA ALA A 170 -10.55 19.15 -11.82
C ALA A 170 -10.98 19.45 -10.37
N LYS A 171 -12.09 20.18 -10.19
CA LYS A 171 -12.67 20.47 -8.87
C LYS A 171 -13.18 19.17 -8.24
N LEU A 172 -12.82 18.93 -6.97
CA LEU A 172 -13.17 17.72 -6.22
C LEU A 172 -14.28 17.96 -5.18
N MET A 173 -14.52 19.22 -4.81
CA MET A 173 -15.56 19.63 -3.87
C MET A 173 -16.73 20.28 -4.59
N LYS A 174 -17.94 20.06 -4.09
CA LYS A 174 -19.16 20.76 -4.51
C LYS A 174 -19.46 21.90 -3.54
N GLU A 175 -20.24 22.89 -3.95
CA GLU A 175 -20.64 23.99 -3.07
C GLU A 175 -22.01 23.68 -2.46
N CYS A 176 -22.17 23.98 -1.17
CA CYS A 176 -23.47 23.84 -0.52
C CYS A 176 -24.46 24.82 -1.14
N PRO A 177 -25.64 24.37 -1.62
CA PRO A 177 -26.61 25.25 -2.28
C PRO A 177 -27.23 26.29 -1.34
N LYS A 178 -27.17 26.07 -0.01
CA LYS A 178 -27.75 26.98 0.99
C LYS A 178 -26.79 28.06 1.49
N CYS A 179 -25.52 27.69 1.75
CA CYS A 179 -24.55 28.62 2.36
C CYS A 179 -23.28 28.85 1.54
N GLY A 180 -23.08 28.15 0.41
CA GLY A 180 -21.90 28.27 -0.43
C GLY A 180 -20.63 27.60 0.11
N HIS A 181 -20.69 26.91 1.26
CA HIS A 181 -19.52 26.21 1.81
C HIS A 181 -19.08 25.06 0.91
N ASP A 182 -17.76 24.89 0.71
CA ASP A 182 -17.19 23.75 -0.03
C ASP A 182 -17.43 22.45 0.75
N VAL A 183 -18.17 21.53 0.18
CA VAL A 183 -18.51 20.25 0.77
C VAL A 183 -18.00 19.10 -0.10
N GLU A 184 -17.58 18.03 0.55
CA GLU A 184 -17.02 16.87 -0.14
C GLU A 184 -18.10 16.13 -0.92
N ASP A 185 -17.70 15.45 -1.99
CA ASP A 185 -18.61 14.64 -2.76
C ASP A 185 -19.09 13.41 -1.95
N GLY A 186 -20.38 13.11 -2.01
CA GLY A 186 -21.01 12.04 -1.20
C GLY A 186 -21.41 12.42 0.24
N VAL A 187 -21.23 13.66 0.69
CA VAL A 187 -21.84 14.10 1.96
C VAL A 187 -23.31 14.43 1.77
N LYS A 188 -24.15 13.90 2.67
CA LYS A 188 -25.61 14.14 2.66
C LYS A 188 -25.98 15.49 3.25
N PHE A 189 -25.24 15.97 4.25
CA PHE A 189 -25.52 17.22 4.97
C PHE A 189 -24.29 18.12 4.99
N CYS A 190 -24.51 19.43 4.90
CA CYS A 190 -23.47 20.44 4.98
C CYS A 190 -22.97 20.53 6.44
N PRO A 191 -21.66 20.39 6.71
CA PRO A 191 -21.11 20.48 8.06
C PRO A 191 -21.19 21.89 8.65
N ASP A 192 -21.35 22.92 7.81
CA ASP A 192 -21.39 24.32 8.23
C ASP A 192 -22.82 24.78 8.58
N CYS A 193 -23.79 24.53 7.70
CA CYS A 193 -25.16 25.03 7.86
C CYS A 193 -26.23 23.95 8.10
N GLY A 194 -25.87 22.67 8.08
CA GLY A 194 -26.79 21.54 8.28
C GLY A 194 -27.77 21.24 7.14
N ALA A 195 -27.69 21.95 6.01
CA ALA A 195 -28.56 21.73 4.86
C ALA A 195 -28.25 20.40 4.16
N LEU A 196 -29.28 19.76 3.58
CA LEU A 196 -29.11 18.63 2.67
C LEU A 196 -28.36 19.08 1.41
N VAL A 197 -27.30 18.34 1.06
CA VAL A 197 -26.42 18.63 -0.09
C VAL A 197 -26.72 17.71 -1.26
N GLU A 198 -27.25 16.52 -1.00
CA GLU A 198 -27.91 15.69 -2.02
C GLU A 198 -29.39 15.95 -1.92
N VAL A 199 -29.93 16.66 -2.91
CA VAL A 199 -31.37 16.82 -3.05
C VAL A 199 -31.84 15.66 -3.92
N GLU A 200 -32.43 14.63 -3.31
CA GLU A 200 -33.13 13.62 -4.09
C GLU A 200 -34.26 14.32 -4.83
N HIS A 201 -34.10 14.42 -6.14
CA HIS A 201 -35.03 15.08 -7.03
C HIS A 201 -36.21 14.14 -7.27
N ASN A 202 -37.31 14.34 -6.56
CA ASN A 202 -38.51 13.51 -6.69
C ASN A 202 -39.61 14.27 -7.43
N CYS A 203 -40.23 13.60 -8.41
CA CYS A 203 -41.34 14.17 -9.16
C CYS A 203 -42.50 14.52 -8.21
N PRO A 204 -43.03 15.75 -8.19
CA PRO A 204 -44.06 16.16 -7.25
C PRO A 204 -45.41 15.46 -7.48
N ASN A 205 -45.63 14.89 -8.67
CA ASN A 205 -46.89 14.21 -9.01
C ASN A 205 -46.87 12.72 -8.71
N CYS A 206 -45.81 12.01 -9.12
CA CYS A 206 -45.74 10.55 -9.03
C CYS A 206 -44.68 10.02 -8.05
N GLY A 207 -43.83 10.89 -7.49
CA GLY A 207 -42.78 10.51 -6.55
C GLY A 207 -41.54 9.87 -7.17
N THR A 208 -41.51 9.65 -8.49
CA THR A 208 -40.33 9.06 -9.16
C THR A 208 -39.13 9.99 -9.07
N THR A 209 -37.98 9.45 -8.66
CA THR A 209 -36.68 10.10 -8.71
C THR A 209 -36.30 10.49 -10.15
N TYR A 210 -35.70 11.66 -10.32
CA TYR A 210 -35.26 12.20 -11.60
C TYR A 210 -33.83 12.77 -11.47
N GLU A 211 -33.11 12.88 -12.58
CA GLU A 211 -31.77 13.46 -12.65
C GLU A 211 -31.83 14.99 -12.77
N GLU A 212 -30.86 15.68 -12.18
CA GLU A 212 -30.76 17.14 -12.24
C GLU A 212 -30.70 17.62 -13.71
N GLY A 213 -31.56 18.57 -14.09
CA GLY A 213 -31.70 19.06 -15.47
C GLY A 213 -32.77 18.38 -16.33
N GLN A 214 -33.50 17.37 -15.83
CA GLN A 214 -34.66 16.82 -16.53
C GLN A 214 -35.83 17.82 -16.58
N LYS A 215 -36.31 18.14 -17.79
CA LYS A 215 -37.42 19.11 -17.98
C LYS A 215 -38.80 18.50 -17.66
N PHE A 216 -38.95 17.20 -17.89
CA PHE A 216 -40.18 16.45 -17.70
C PHE A 216 -39.89 15.10 -17.06
N CYS A 217 -40.80 14.63 -16.21
CA CYS A 217 -40.74 13.30 -15.61
C CYS A 217 -40.95 12.23 -16.69
N LEU A 218 -40.05 11.25 -16.78
CA LEU A 218 -40.12 10.17 -17.76
C LEU A 218 -41.25 9.17 -17.49
N GLU A 219 -41.74 9.10 -16.25
CA GLU A 219 -42.81 8.17 -15.87
C GLU A 219 -44.21 8.76 -16.07
N CYS A 220 -44.43 10.03 -15.71
CA CYS A 220 -45.78 10.62 -15.70
C CYS A 220 -45.93 11.88 -16.57
N GLY A 221 -44.85 12.38 -17.18
CA GLY A 221 -44.88 13.57 -18.05
C GLY A 221 -44.99 14.91 -17.31
N THR A 222 -45.01 14.94 -15.98
CA THR A 222 -45.05 16.18 -15.20
C THR A 222 -43.81 17.03 -15.45
N LYS A 223 -44.00 18.34 -15.68
CA LYS A 223 -42.91 19.32 -15.83
C LYS A 223 -42.18 19.49 -14.49
N LEU A 224 -40.85 19.34 -14.48
CA LEU A 224 -40.03 19.27 -13.26
C LEU A 224 -39.26 20.55 -12.95
N ILE A 225 -39.06 21.41 -13.95
CA ILE A 225 -38.36 22.69 -13.79
C ILE A 225 -39.34 23.81 -13.40
N ASN A 226 -39.09 24.44 -12.26
CA ASN A 226 -39.43 25.85 -12.03
C ASN A 226 -38.21 26.66 -12.46
N GLU A 227 -38.40 27.54 -13.44
CA GLU A 227 -37.40 28.54 -13.83
C GLU A 227 -37.43 29.67 -12.80
N GLU A 228 -36.37 29.81 -12.00
CA GLU A 228 -35.94 31.07 -11.40
C GLU A 228 -34.42 31.21 -11.55
#